data_AF-A0A815VLH1-F1
#
_entry.id   AF-A0A815VLH1-F1
#
_cell.length_a   1.000
_cell.length_b   1.000
_cell.length_c   1.000
_cell.angle_alpha   90.00
_cell.angle_beta   90.00
_cell.angle_gamma   90.00
#
_symmetry.space_group_name_H-M   'P 1'
#
loop_
_entity.id
_entity.type
_entity.pdbx_description
1 polymer ?
#
loop_
_entity_poly.entity_id
_entity_poly.type
_entity_poly.pdbx_seq_one_letter_code
_entity_poly.pdbx_strand_id
1 'polypeptide(L)'
;MSALLTIPIYQDCRLLCSNKYLESLRNVNTDSCQCHSDRTTSIQYKCNCSPDSVCVGFINNRSICLCSLTKVGPRCYLNSMCQMDTCKNKGICVPSDPRYSSTNFTCVCPEGFFGDNCEKKDVQIDISFSDVELTQFILIHFIKVAKRHHLSTDPAPSRITMFKKIPFNQKIITFHMASDFHLVFVQLKNVYYLIVLQHEYTPSVVISTQISSSQRCPHIRELLDEVIVGYSILRRVKYYHTVCKQHSHLMCFHDNETFMCLCTQERHANCFHFNFNMTYDCLGHNDCQNGAQCFQDHPHCPTKTICNCQECFYGDKCQFTTKHSGLSLDSILGYHIQPYLSINQQSLPVKISITLVT
;
A
#
# COMPACT_ATOMS: atom_id res chain seq x y z
N MET A 1 -6.04 7.84 7.64
CA MET A 1 -6.78 7.51 6.40
C MET A 1 -8.18 7.04 6.77
N SER A 2 -9.17 7.92 6.65
CA SER A 2 -10.58 7.53 6.63
C SER A 2 -10.82 6.83 5.29
N ALA A 3 -10.93 5.52 5.31
CA ALA A 3 -11.48 4.78 4.18
C ALA A 3 -12.96 5.12 4.09
N LEU A 4 -13.28 6.24 3.44
CA LEU A 4 -14.57 6.40 2.81
C LEU A 4 -14.61 5.31 1.75
N LEU A 5 -15.40 4.27 2.03
CA LEU A 5 -15.89 3.36 1.01
C LEU A 5 -16.58 4.23 -0.05
N THR A 6 -15.82 4.62 -1.07
CA THR A 6 -16.36 5.18 -2.30
C THR A 6 -17.05 4.02 -3.00
N ILE A 7 -18.33 3.83 -2.65
CA ILE A 7 -19.27 3.14 -3.52
C ILE A 7 -19.14 3.84 -4.89
N PRO A 8 -18.89 3.12 -5.99
CA PRO A 8 -18.79 3.74 -7.30
C PRO A 8 -20.13 4.45 -7.59
N ILE A 9 -20.11 5.78 -7.56
CA ILE A 9 -21.18 6.62 -8.06
C ILE A 9 -21.07 6.60 -9.58
N TYR A 10 -21.46 5.47 -10.17
CA TYR A 10 -22.10 5.34 -11.47
C TYR A 10 -22.26 3.84 -11.77
N GLN A 11 -23.30 3.24 -11.20
CA GLN A 11 -24.05 2.27 -11.95
C GLN A 11 -25.39 2.93 -12.22
N ASP A 12 -25.70 3.06 -13.51
CA ASP A 12 -26.96 3.54 -14.05
C ASP A 12 -28.07 2.63 -13.48
N CYS A 13 -28.56 2.99 -12.29
CA CYS A 13 -29.47 2.17 -11.50
C CYS A 13 -30.87 2.39 -12.07
N ARG A 14 -31.12 1.80 -13.24
CA ARG A 14 -32.41 1.83 -13.92
C ARG A 14 -33.39 0.95 -13.16
N LEU A 15 -34.03 1.51 -12.15
CA LEU A 15 -35.19 0.92 -11.51
C LEU A 15 -36.38 1.01 -12.46
N LEU A 16 -36.84 -0.14 -12.97
CA LEU A 16 -38.06 -0.27 -13.75
C LEU A 16 -39.27 -0.05 -12.85
N CYS A 17 -39.81 1.17 -12.85
CA CYS A 17 -41.15 1.45 -12.35
C CYS A 17 -42.13 1.41 -13.53
N SER A 18 -43.02 0.42 -13.53
CA SER A 18 -44.18 0.32 -14.42
C SER A 18 -43.92 0.73 -15.88
N ASN A 19 -43.04 -0.02 -16.56
CA ASN A 19 -42.89 -0.05 -18.02
C ASN A 19 -42.48 1.26 -18.75
N LYS A 20 -41.93 2.29 -18.09
CA LYS A 20 -41.21 3.38 -18.79
C LYS A 20 -39.98 3.88 -18.02
N TYR A 21 -38.95 4.28 -18.77
CA TYR A 21 -37.68 4.80 -18.26
C TYR A 21 -37.79 6.29 -17.90
N LEU A 22 -37.42 6.67 -16.67
CA LEU A 22 -37.20 8.08 -16.28
C LEU A 22 -36.21 8.18 -15.12
N GLU A 23 -35.32 9.17 -15.20
CA GLU A 23 -34.29 9.48 -14.20
C GLU A 23 -34.91 10.09 -12.94
N SER A 24 -34.49 9.63 -11.75
CA SER A 24 -34.94 10.17 -10.45
C SER A 24 -33.78 10.84 -9.70
N LEU A 25 -33.92 12.12 -9.36
CA LEU A 25 -33.08 12.79 -8.36
C LEU A 25 -33.63 12.50 -6.96
N ARG A 26 -32.80 11.93 -6.06
CA ARG A 26 -33.18 11.58 -4.69
C ARG A 26 -32.76 12.68 -3.71
N ASN A 27 -33.72 13.16 -2.92
CA ASN A 27 -33.47 14.07 -1.80
C ASN A 27 -33.29 13.24 -0.52
N VAL A 28 -32.12 13.32 0.12
CA VAL A 28 -31.70 12.39 1.20
C VAL A 28 -32.53 12.55 2.49
N ASN A 29 -33.25 13.65 2.66
CA ASN A 29 -33.96 13.97 3.91
C ASN A 29 -35.45 13.63 3.93
N THR A 30 -36.07 13.20 2.82
CA THR A 30 -37.55 13.09 2.77
C THR A 30 -38.10 11.78 2.19
N ASP A 31 -37.27 10.75 1.98
CA ASP A 31 -37.70 9.41 1.53
C ASP A 31 -38.83 9.43 0.48
N SER A 32 -38.71 10.34 -0.50
CA SER A 32 -39.70 10.52 -1.56
C SER A 32 -38.99 10.67 -2.89
N CYS A 33 -39.35 9.77 -3.82
CA CYS A 33 -39.05 9.93 -5.23
C CYS A 33 -40.22 10.69 -5.87
N GLN A 34 -39.98 11.91 -6.37
CA GLN A 34 -40.97 12.62 -7.17
C GLN A 34 -40.85 12.18 -8.63
N CYS A 35 -41.90 11.54 -9.15
CA CYS A 35 -42.07 11.36 -10.58
C CYS A 35 -42.72 12.63 -11.14
N HIS A 36 -42.07 13.31 -12.09
CA HIS A 36 -42.66 14.46 -12.77
C HIS A 36 -43.63 13.98 -13.86
N SER A 37 -44.84 13.60 -13.44
CA SER A 37 -46.05 13.55 -14.28
C SER A 37 -47.28 13.35 -13.38
N ASP A 38 -47.95 14.45 -13.07
CA ASP A 38 -49.39 14.67 -12.81
C ASP A 38 -50.29 13.69 -12.02
N ARG A 39 -49.78 12.66 -11.34
CA ARG A 39 -50.55 11.97 -10.29
C ARG A 39 -49.67 11.58 -9.12
N THR A 40 -49.71 12.41 -8.08
CA THR A 40 -49.17 12.12 -6.74
C THR A 40 -49.91 10.92 -6.14
N THR A 41 -49.42 9.71 -6.42
CA THR A 41 -49.62 8.57 -5.52
C THR A 41 -48.27 8.24 -4.94
N SER A 42 -47.97 8.84 -3.78
CA SER A 42 -46.87 8.37 -2.95
C SER A 42 -47.25 6.97 -2.46
N ILE A 43 -46.73 5.94 -3.13
CA ILE A 43 -46.85 4.59 -2.58
C ILE A 43 -45.94 4.56 -1.36
N GLN A 44 -46.54 4.75 -0.19
CA GLN A 44 -45.84 4.73 1.08
C GLN A 44 -45.51 3.27 1.41
N TYR A 45 -44.47 2.72 0.79
CA TYR A 45 -43.98 1.40 1.13
C TYR A 45 -43.38 1.45 2.53
N LYS A 46 -44.06 0.80 3.49
CA LYS A 46 -43.57 0.68 4.86
C LYS A 46 -42.38 -0.28 4.89
N CYS A 47 -41.17 0.27 4.78
CA CYS A 47 -39.95 -0.50 4.97
C CYS A 47 -39.94 -1.13 6.38
N ASN A 48 -39.64 -2.42 6.44
CA ASN A 48 -39.51 -3.15 7.70
C ASN A 48 -38.02 -3.43 7.96
N CYS A 49 -37.30 -2.37 8.33
CA CYS A 49 -35.89 -2.40 8.68
C CYS A 49 -35.71 -1.92 10.13
N SER A 50 -34.61 -2.30 10.77
CA SER A 50 -34.25 -1.78 12.09
C SER A 50 -34.16 -0.24 12.10
N PRO A 51 -34.51 0.45 13.20
CA PRO A 51 -34.58 1.92 13.25
C PRO A 51 -33.27 2.64 12.89
N ASP A 52 -32.13 2.00 13.10
CA ASP A 52 -30.76 2.49 12.85
C ASP A 52 -30.17 1.99 11.52
N SER A 53 -31.01 1.48 10.62
CA SER A 53 -30.60 0.99 9.30
C SER A 53 -31.23 1.82 8.19
N VAL A 54 -30.60 1.82 7.02
CA VAL A 54 -31.06 2.60 5.86
C VAL A 54 -31.89 1.71 4.95
N CYS A 55 -33.13 2.11 4.66
CA CYS A 55 -33.94 1.42 3.65
C CYS A 55 -33.52 1.89 2.24
N VAL A 56 -33.12 0.94 1.40
CA VAL A 56 -32.75 1.23 0.00
C VAL A 56 -33.94 1.05 -0.92
N GLY A 57 -34.84 0.13 -0.59
CA GLY A 57 -36.02 -0.15 -1.41
C GLY A 57 -36.65 -1.49 -1.08
N PHE A 58 -37.30 -2.08 -2.08
CA PHE A 58 -38.16 -3.24 -1.88
C PHE A 58 -38.20 -4.11 -3.14
N ILE A 59 -37.99 -5.43 -2.99
CA ILE A 59 -38.06 -6.42 -4.07
C ILE A 59 -38.88 -7.62 -3.57
N ASN A 60 -39.81 -8.13 -4.39
CA ASN A 60 -40.59 -9.34 -4.11
C ASN A 60 -41.26 -9.37 -2.72
N ASN A 61 -41.92 -8.27 -2.35
CA ASN A 61 -42.54 -8.11 -1.04
C ASN A 61 -41.57 -8.08 0.18
N ARG A 62 -40.27 -7.83 -0.04
CA ARG A 62 -39.23 -7.76 1.01
C ARG A 62 -38.44 -6.46 0.95
N SER A 63 -38.24 -5.82 2.11
CA SER A 63 -37.40 -4.63 2.26
C SER A 63 -35.92 -4.95 2.08
N ILE A 64 -35.20 -4.05 1.43
CA ILE A 64 -33.74 -4.08 1.30
C ILE A 64 -33.18 -3.08 2.30
N CYS A 65 -32.50 -3.60 3.32
CA CYS A 65 -31.97 -2.80 4.42
C CYS A 65 -30.43 -2.82 4.39
N LEU A 66 -29.81 -1.64 4.44
CA LEU A 66 -28.38 -1.49 4.69
C LEU A 66 -28.14 -1.41 6.19
N CYS A 67 -27.46 -2.41 6.73
CA CYS A 67 -27.16 -2.50 8.15
C CYS A 67 -25.93 -1.68 8.52
N SER A 68 -25.96 -1.09 9.70
CA SER A 68 -24.72 -0.68 10.38
C SER A 68 -23.81 -1.89 10.59
N LEU A 69 -22.50 -1.69 10.68
CA LEU A 69 -21.51 -2.75 10.91
C LEU A 69 -21.77 -3.55 12.19
N THR A 70 -22.52 -3.00 13.14
CA THR A 70 -22.90 -3.66 14.39
C THR A 70 -24.10 -4.61 14.26
N LYS A 71 -24.80 -4.61 13.11
CA LYS A 71 -26.01 -5.40 12.90
C LYS A 71 -25.98 -6.23 11.62
N VAL A 72 -26.69 -7.34 11.63
CA VAL A 72 -26.76 -8.32 10.53
C VAL A 72 -28.18 -8.82 10.31
N GLY A 73 -28.34 -9.60 9.24
CA GLY A 73 -29.61 -10.19 8.83
C GLY A 73 -30.40 -9.30 7.87
N PRO A 74 -31.45 -9.86 7.22
CA PRO A 74 -32.15 -9.21 6.11
C PRO A 74 -32.89 -7.92 6.49
N ARG A 75 -33.11 -7.70 7.79
CA ARG A 75 -33.78 -6.52 8.35
C ARG A 75 -32.92 -5.77 9.38
N CYS A 76 -31.66 -6.17 9.55
CA CYS A 76 -30.73 -5.56 10.49
C CYS A 76 -31.18 -5.57 11.96
N TYR A 77 -31.95 -6.57 12.40
CA TYR A 77 -32.36 -6.68 13.82
C TYR A 77 -31.42 -7.55 14.66
N LEU A 78 -30.56 -8.35 14.02
CA LEU A 78 -29.64 -9.22 14.73
C LEU A 78 -28.34 -8.47 15.00
N ASN A 79 -27.79 -8.63 16.19
CA ASN A 79 -26.48 -8.06 16.51
C ASN A 79 -25.38 -8.88 15.83
N SER A 80 -24.37 -8.19 15.34
CA SER A 80 -23.14 -8.80 14.85
C SER A 80 -22.14 -9.01 15.98
N MET A 81 -21.08 -9.78 15.71
CA MET A 81 -19.89 -9.87 16.58
C MET A 81 -19.02 -8.61 16.56
N CYS A 82 -19.27 -7.69 15.61
CA CYS A 82 -18.68 -6.36 15.58
C CYS A 82 -19.37 -5.46 16.61
N GLN A 83 -19.13 -5.77 17.89
CA GLN A 83 -19.48 -4.93 19.01
C GLN A 83 -18.40 -3.86 19.23
N MET A 84 -18.68 -2.92 20.13
CA MET A 84 -17.69 -1.92 20.55
C MET A 84 -16.42 -2.64 21.05
N ASP A 85 -15.26 -2.17 20.61
CA ASP A 85 -13.92 -2.67 20.98
C ASP A 85 -13.51 -4.08 20.50
N THR A 86 -14.26 -4.71 19.57
CA THR A 86 -13.82 -5.98 18.93
C THR A 86 -12.49 -5.80 18.21
N CYS A 87 -12.36 -4.76 17.39
CA CYS A 87 -11.10 -4.37 16.76
C CYS A 87 -10.43 -3.25 17.55
N LYS A 88 -9.20 -3.47 17.99
CA LYS A 88 -8.39 -2.51 18.76
C LYS A 88 -7.80 -1.42 17.88
N ASN A 89 -7.21 -0.41 18.52
CA ASN A 89 -6.46 0.67 17.87
C ASN A 89 -7.21 1.40 16.74
N LYS A 90 -8.54 1.53 16.84
CA LYS A 90 -9.43 2.12 15.82
C LYS A 90 -9.53 1.29 14.52
N GLY A 91 -9.32 -0.02 14.61
CA GLY A 91 -9.61 -0.96 13.53
C GLY A 91 -11.10 -0.98 13.17
N ILE A 92 -11.39 -1.20 11.89
CA ILE A 92 -12.75 -1.29 11.38
C ILE A 92 -13.16 -2.76 11.40
N CYS A 93 -14.21 -3.08 12.14
CA CYS A 93 -14.75 -4.44 12.18
C CYS A 93 -15.68 -4.66 11.00
N VAL A 94 -15.40 -5.71 10.21
CA VAL A 94 -16.23 -6.13 9.08
C VAL A 94 -16.85 -7.49 9.44
N PRO A 95 -18.17 -7.58 9.65
CA PRO A 95 -18.81 -8.86 9.89
C PRO A 95 -18.75 -9.72 8.62
N SER A 96 -18.53 -11.03 8.79
CA SER A 96 -18.52 -11.99 7.67
C SER A 96 -19.92 -12.13 7.05
N ASP A 97 -19.98 -12.69 5.83
CA ASP A 97 -21.23 -12.85 5.08
C ASP A 97 -22.30 -13.54 5.94
N PRO A 98 -23.45 -12.87 6.18
CA PRO A 98 -24.50 -13.36 7.06
C PRO A 98 -25.18 -14.66 6.58
N ARG A 99 -24.88 -15.12 5.35
CA ARG A 99 -25.40 -16.38 4.80
C ARG A 99 -24.67 -17.63 5.31
N TYR A 100 -23.41 -17.50 5.77
CA TYR A 100 -22.56 -18.64 6.10
C TYR A 100 -22.25 -18.77 7.59
N SER A 101 -22.10 -17.67 8.32
CA SER A 101 -22.01 -17.70 9.78
C SER A 101 -22.20 -16.31 10.38
N SER A 102 -23.04 -16.20 11.41
CA SER A 102 -23.22 -14.97 12.19
C SER A 102 -22.11 -14.71 13.20
N THR A 103 -21.11 -15.60 13.31
CA THR A 103 -20.08 -15.55 14.37
C THR A 103 -18.70 -15.09 13.90
N ASN A 104 -18.47 -14.95 12.59
CA ASN A 104 -17.15 -14.60 12.06
C ASN A 104 -17.06 -13.11 11.72
N PHE A 105 -15.89 -12.53 11.98
CA PHE A 105 -15.58 -11.13 11.65
C PHE A 105 -14.13 -11.03 11.17
N THR A 106 -13.81 -9.91 10.52
CA THR A 106 -12.45 -9.57 10.12
C THR A 106 -12.19 -8.11 10.49
N CYS A 107 -11.06 -7.85 11.15
CA CYS A 107 -10.64 -6.49 11.44
C CYS A 107 -9.77 -5.94 10.31
N VAL A 108 -10.17 -4.79 9.77
CA VAL A 108 -9.33 -4.00 8.88
C VAL A 108 -8.52 -3.04 9.75
N CYS A 109 -7.22 -3.32 9.86
CA CYS A 109 -6.33 -2.56 10.74
C CYS A 109 -5.87 -1.25 10.11
N PRO A 110 -5.78 -0.17 10.91
CA PRO A 110 -5.18 1.06 10.44
C PRO A 110 -3.67 0.89 10.27
N GLU A 111 -3.06 1.78 9.49
CA GLU A 111 -1.62 1.81 9.27
C GLU A 111 -0.85 1.87 10.60
N GLY A 112 0.19 1.03 10.72
CA GLY A 112 1.00 0.91 11.94
C GLY A 112 0.51 -0.17 12.91
N PHE A 113 -0.57 -0.89 12.59
CA PHE A 113 -1.13 -1.95 13.43
C PHE A 113 -1.50 -3.19 12.63
N PHE A 114 -1.37 -4.35 13.27
CA PHE A 114 -1.71 -5.65 12.70
C PHE A 114 -2.21 -6.64 13.78
N GLY A 115 -2.54 -7.85 13.36
CA GLY A 115 -3.15 -8.88 14.20
C GLY A 115 -4.63 -9.05 13.90
N ASP A 116 -5.21 -10.16 14.34
CA ASP A 116 -6.61 -10.52 14.04
C ASP A 116 -7.60 -9.46 14.57
N ASN A 117 -7.20 -8.76 15.63
CA ASN A 117 -7.96 -7.69 16.27
C ASN A 117 -7.22 -6.35 16.24
N CYS A 118 -6.21 -6.20 15.37
CA CYS A 118 -5.37 -4.98 15.29
C CYS A 118 -4.68 -4.63 16.61
N GLU A 119 -4.35 -5.63 17.42
CA GLU A 119 -3.80 -5.48 18.76
C GLU A 119 -2.29 -5.25 18.78
N LYS A 120 -1.58 -5.63 17.71
CA LYS A 120 -0.12 -5.54 17.60
C LYS A 120 0.27 -4.28 16.83
N LYS A 121 1.43 -3.72 17.17
CA LYS A 121 2.02 -2.59 16.44
C LYS A 121 3.05 -3.07 15.46
N ASP A 122 2.97 -2.57 14.24
CA ASP A 122 3.99 -2.76 13.21
C ASP A 122 5.34 -2.26 13.69
N VAL A 123 6.41 -2.82 13.14
CA VAL A 123 7.73 -2.20 13.23
C VAL A 123 7.73 -0.98 12.31
N GLN A 124 8.12 0.16 12.86
CA GLN A 124 8.23 1.40 12.11
C GLN A 124 9.67 1.60 11.65
N ILE A 125 9.89 1.82 10.36
CA ILE A 125 11.21 2.15 9.79
C ILE A 125 11.17 3.56 9.24
N ASP A 126 11.88 4.48 9.88
CA ASP A 126 12.02 5.87 9.47
C ASP A 126 13.33 6.07 8.72
N ILE A 127 13.23 6.50 7.47
CA ILE A 127 14.36 6.62 6.55
C ILE A 127 14.56 8.07 6.19
N SER A 128 15.71 8.62 6.58
CA SER A 128 16.19 9.93 6.14
C SER A 128 17.24 9.79 5.04
N PHE A 129 17.52 10.87 4.31
CA PHE A 129 18.44 10.87 3.17
C PHE A 129 19.54 11.92 3.33
N SER A 130 20.77 11.57 3.00
CA SER A 130 21.94 12.47 2.89
C SER A 130 22.70 12.18 1.61
N ASP A 131 22.97 13.20 0.80
CA ASP A 131 23.88 13.09 -0.36
C ASP A 131 23.48 12.00 -1.38
N VAL A 132 22.18 11.77 -1.57
CA VAL A 132 21.65 10.81 -2.54
C VAL A 132 20.65 11.48 -3.48
N GLU A 133 20.75 11.16 -4.77
CA GLU A 133 19.75 11.56 -5.77
C GLU A 133 18.43 10.86 -5.51
N LEU A 134 17.42 11.63 -5.08
CA LEU A 134 16.09 11.12 -4.85
C LEU A 134 15.38 10.80 -6.17
N THR A 135 14.58 9.75 -6.13
CA THR A 135 13.77 9.24 -7.23
C THR A 135 12.30 9.50 -6.94
N GLN A 136 11.40 9.33 -7.91
CA GLN A 136 9.96 9.55 -7.67
C GLN A 136 9.36 8.57 -6.65
N PHE A 137 9.98 7.39 -6.50
CA PHE A 137 9.59 6.36 -5.55
C PHE A 137 10.82 5.61 -5.04
N ILE A 138 10.66 4.93 -3.92
CA ILE A 138 11.65 4.00 -3.36
C ILE A 138 11.02 2.62 -3.19
N LEU A 139 11.85 1.59 -3.27
CA LEU A 139 11.48 0.24 -2.87
C LEU A 139 12.26 -0.13 -1.61
N ILE A 140 11.61 -0.80 -0.68
CA ILE A 140 12.22 -1.36 0.51
C ILE A 140 12.00 -2.87 0.51
N HIS A 141 13.08 -3.62 0.60
CA HIS A 141 13.10 -5.08 0.59
C HIS A 141 13.39 -5.60 1.98
N PHE A 142 12.39 -6.21 2.60
CA PHE A 142 12.50 -6.92 3.86
C PHE A 142 12.88 -8.36 3.58
N ILE A 143 14.01 -8.81 4.11
CA ILE A 143 14.49 -10.18 3.96
C ILE A 143 14.36 -10.89 5.30
N LYS A 144 13.61 -11.99 5.30
CA LYS A 144 13.52 -12.91 6.43
C LYS A 144 14.45 -14.09 6.19
N VAL A 145 15.35 -14.31 7.14
CA VAL A 145 16.24 -15.47 7.18
C VAL A 145 15.61 -16.49 8.12
N ALA A 146 15.37 -17.70 7.64
CA ALA A 146 14.81 -18.76 8.48
C ALA A 146 15.84 -19.22 9.53
N LYS A 147 15.40 -19.44 10.77
CA LYS A 147 16.24 -20.10 11.78
C LYS A 147 16.41 -21.57 11.39
N ARG A 148 17.63 -22.10 11.50
CA ARG A 148 17.94 -23.50 11.26
C ARG A 148 17.06 -24.39 12.14
N HIS A 149 16.19 -25.18 11.54
CA HIS A 149 15.61 -26.36 12.17
C HIS A 149 16.36 -27.58 11.65
N HIS A 150 16.87 -28.40 12.57
CA HIS A 150 17.74 -29.56 12.33
C HIS A 150 17.17 -30.67 11.41
N LEU A 151 16.01 -30.49 10.78
CA LEU A 151 15.29 -31.56 10.05
C LEU A 151 14.73 -31.19 8.66
N SER A 152 15.17 -30.12 8.01
CA SER A 152 14.76 -29.84 6.63
C SER A 152 15.77 -28.99 5.89
N THR A 153 15.87 -29.19 4.58
CA THR A 153 16.54 -28.29 3.62
C THR A 153 16.34 -26.83 4.01
N ASP A 154 17.45 -26.12 4.26
CA ASP A 154 17.42 -24.71 4.70
C ASP A 154 16.49 -23.91 3.77
N PRO A 155 15.40 -23.31 4.28
CA PRO A 155 14.54 -22.47 3.46
C PRO A 155 15.37 -21.27 2.99
N ALA A 156 15.41 -21.03 1.69
CA ALA A 156 16.03 -19.84 1.13
C ALA A 156 15.42 -18.57 1.78
N PRO A 157 16.20 -17.49 1.96
CA PRO A 157 15.67 -16.25 2.49
C PRO A 157 14.45 -15.76 1.69
N SER A 158 13.37 -15.44 2.39
CA SER A 158 12.15 -14.92 1.75
C SER A 158 12.17 -13.39 1.73
N ARG A 159 11.68 -12.79 0.64
CA ARG A 159 11.67 -11.34 0.43
C ARG A 159 10.24 -10.80 0.33
N ILE A 160 9.95 -9.76 1.09
CA ILE A 160 8.77 -8.90 0.94
C ILE A 160 9.27 -7.53 0.48
N THR A 161 8.63 -6.93 -0.53
CA THR A 161 9.07 -5.63 -1.06
C THR A 161 7.94 -4.62 -0.94
N MET A 162 8.11 -3.57 -0.16
CA MET A 162 7.15 -2.46 -0.16
C MET A 162 7.67 -1.33 -1.03
N PHE A 163 6.76 -0.50 -1.51
CA PHE A 163 7.09 0.71 -2.25
C PHE A 163 6.49 1.93 -1.55
N LYS A 164 7.08 3.11 -1.78
CA LYS A 164 6.47 4.40 -1.42
C LYS A 164 6.92 5.48 -2.39
N LYS A 165 5.99 6.31 -2.88
CA LYS A 165 6.32 7.56 -3.59
C LYS A 165 7.05 8.49 -2.62
N ILE A 166 8.09 9.18 -3.08
CA ILE A 166 8.80 10.19 -2.28
C ILE A 166 8.05 11.52 -2.43
N PRO A 167 7.42 12.06 -1.38
CA PRO A 167 6.82 13.38 -1.46
C PRO A 167 7.92 14.44 -1.48
N PHE A 168 7.80 15.44 -2.36
CA PHE A 168 8.82 16.50 -2.54
C PHE A 168 9.21 17.25 -1.25
N ASN A 169 8.31 17.28 -0.26
CA ASN A 169 8.48 18.04 0.98
C ASN A 169 8.75 17.16 2.22
N GLN A 170 8.97 15.86 2.06
CA GLN A 170 9.28 14.97 3.19
C GLN A 170 10.77 14.64 3.24
N LYS A 171 11.38 14.90 4.40
CA LYS A 171 12.78 14.54 4.69
C LYS A 171 12.94 13.12 5.20
N ILE A 172 11.84 12.53 5.68
CA ILE A 172 11.79 11.21 6.30
C ILE A 172 10.65 10.44 5.64
N ILE A 173 10.94 9.21 5.23
CA ILE A 173 9.95 8.26 4.73
C ILE A 173 9.79 7.14 5.74
N THR A 174 8.55 6.94 6.19
CA THR A 174 8.19 5.90 7.16
C THR A 174 7.59 4.69 6.47
N PHE A 175 8.04 3.49 6.85
CA PHE A 175 7.43 2.20 6.51
C PHE A 175 6.94 1.49 7.76
N HIS A 176 5.88 0.70 7.60
CA HIS A 176 5.32 -0.13 8.65
C HIS A 176 5.35 -1.59 8.20
N MET A 177 6.00 -2.44 8.99
CA MET A 177 6.19 -3.85 8.68
C MET A 177 5.58 -4.73 9.77
N ALA A 178 4.61 -5.55 9.37
CA ALA A 178 3.89 -6.46 10.26
C ALA A 178 4.58 -7.83 10.40
N SER A 179 5.36 -8.25 9.40
CA SER A 179 6.05 -9.54 9.41
C SER A 179 7.50 -9.41 9.91
N ASP A 180 8.04 -10.51 10.42
CA ASP A 180 9.41 -10.57 10.90
C ASP A 180 10.43 -10.48 9.75
N PHE A 181 11.54 -9.79 10.01
CA PHE A 181 12.63 -9.60 9.05
C PHE A 181 13.97 -9.45 9.77
N HIS A 182 15.06 -9.68 9.03
CA HIS A 182 16.43 -9.65 9.54
C HIS A 182 17.32 -8.68 8.77
N LEU A 183 17.05 -8.51 7.46
CA LEU A 183 17.76 -7.56 6.61
C LEU A 183 16.75 -6.62 5.97
N VAL A 184 17.16 -5.36 5.79
CA VAL A 184 16.39 -4.39 5.03
C VAL A 184 17.30 -3.70 4.02
N PHE A 185 16.94 -3.81 2.75
CA PHE A 185 17.58 -3.08 1.66
C PHE A 185 16.65 -2.02 1.10
N VAL A 186 17.17 -0.84 0.82
CA VAL A 186 16.44 0.18 0.06
C VAL A 186 17.00 0.24 -1.35
N GLN A 187 16.11 0.25 -2.34
CA GLN A 187 16.45 0.39 -3.75
C GLN A 187 15.96 1.75 -4.26
N LEU A 188 16.90 2.51 -4.80
CA LEU A 188 16.68 3.77 -5.50
C LEU A 188 17.15 3.59 -6.96
N LYS A 189 16.21 3.56 -7.91
CA LYS A 189 16.48 3.12 -9.30
C LYS A 189 17.16 1.73 -9.30
N ASN A 190 18.45 1.68 -9.63
CA ASN A 190 19.26 0.46 -9.72
C ASN A 190 20.36 0.40 -8.65
N VAL A 191 20.28 1.25 -7.63
CA VAL A 191 21.24 1.32 -6.52
C VAL A 191 20.60 0.76 -5.26
N TYR A 192 21.34 -0.09 -4.54
CA TYR A 192 20.90 -0.75 -3.33
C TYR A 192 21.65 -0.23 -2.11
N TYR A 193 20.95 -0.12 -0.98
CA TYR A 193 21.49 0.35 0.30
C TYR A 193 21.09 -0.61 1.40
N LEU A 194 22.03 -1.13 2.18
CA LEU A 194 21.74 -1.93 3.36
C LEU A 194 21.50 -1.01 4.56
N ILE A 195 20.27 -0.95 5.05
CA ILE A 195 19.88 0.00 6.11
C ILE A 195 19.61 -0.67 7.46
N VAL A 196 19.33 -1.98 7.49
CA VAL A 196 19.14 -2.75 8.72
C VAL A 196 19.77 -4.12 8.55
N LEU A 197 20.53 -4.54 9.56
CA LEU A 197 21.09 -5.86 9.73
C LEU A 197 20.91 -6.25 11.21
N GLN A 198 20.04 -7.23 11.49
CA GLN A 198 19.76 -7.68 12.85
C GLN A 198 19.70 -9.21 12.93
N HIS A 199 20.19 -9.77 14.05
CA HIS A 199 20.14 -11.21 14.32
C HIS A 199 18.80 -11.67 14.89
N GLU A 200 18.21 -10.84 15.76
CA GLU A 200 16.92 -11.12 16.38
C GLU A 200 15.92 -10.03 16.00
N TYR A 201 14.74 -10.46 15.58
CA TYR A 201 13.63 -9.58 15.29
C TYR A 201 13.00 -9.07 16.59
N THR A 202 12.91 -7.75 16.75
CA THR A 202 12.23 -7.11 17.87
C THR A 202 10.90 -6.53 17.40
N PRO A 203 9.75 -7.04 17.91
CA PRO A 203 8.44 -6.54 17.49
C PRO A 203 8.20 -5.12 18.03
N SER A 204 7.41 -4.34 17.29
CA SER A 204 6.88 -3.03 17.73
C SER A 204 7.94 -1.96 18.04
N VAL A 205 9.14 -2.09 17.47
CA VAL A 205 10.24 -1.11 17.59
C VAL A 205 10.15 -0.04 16.50
N VAL A 206 10.67 1.15 16.80
CA VAL A 206 10.93 2.21 15.81
C VAL A 206 12.42 2.19 15.46
N ILE A 207 12.72 1.96 14.18
CA ILE A 207 14.07 1.93 13.62
C ILE A 207 14.27 3.18 12.79
N SER A 208 15.11 4.10 13.27
CA SER A 208 15.50 5.29 12.51
C SER A 208 16.85 5.07 11.83
N THR A 209 16.90 5.32 10.53
CA THR A 209 18.09 5.13 9.69
C THR A 209 18.27 6.28 8.71
N GLN A 210 19.48 6.41 8.19
CA GLN A 210 19.84 7.42 7.20
C GLN A 210 20.55 6.75 6.03
N ILE A 211 20.07 7.04 4.82
CA ILE A 211 20.70 6.59 3.59
C ILE A 211 21.74 7.62 3.18
N SER A 212 22.98 7.14 3.04
CA SER A 212 24.13 7.85 2.50
C SER A 212 24.96 6.91 1.63
N SER A 213 26.02 7.42 1.03
CA SER A 213 27.00 6.63 0.26
C SER A 213 27.64 5.49 1.07
N SER A 214 27.74 5.60 2.40
CA SER A 214 28.35 4.57 3.26
C SER A 214 27.52 3.29 3.38
N GLN A 215 26.19 3.36 3.21
CA GLN A 215 25.30 2.19 3.24
C GLN A 215 25.12 1.54 1.85
N ARG A 216 25.70 2.13 0.79
CA ARG A 216 25.55 1.63 -0.57
C ARG A 216 26.16 0.24 -0.70
N CYS A 217 25.43 -0.67 -1.32
CA CYS A 217 25.94 -1.95 -1.81
C CYS A 217 26.40 -1.75 -3.26
N PRO A 218 27.71 -1.57 -3.53
CA PRO A 218 28.22 -1.42 -4.89
C PRO A 218 28.01 -2.68 -5.74
N HIS A 219 27.99 -2.48 -7.05
CA HIS A 219 27.96 -3.57 -8.01
C HIS A 219 29.35 -4.23 -8.10
N ILE A 220 29.41 -5.55 -8.32
CA ILE A 220 30.67 -6.31 -8.36
C ILE A 220 31.67 -5.79 -9.41
N ARG A 221 31.17 -5.19 -10.49
CA ARG A 221 31.97 -4.51 -11.54
C ARG A 221 32.77 -3.31 -11.02
N GLU A 222 32.33 -2.70 -9.94
CA GLU A 222 33.05 -1.60 -9.29
C GLU A 222 34.19 -2.12 -8.39
N LEU A 223 34.21 -3.42 -8.08
CA LEU A 223 35.08 -4.02 -7.07
C LEU A 223 36.08 -5.04 -7.64
N LEU A 224 35.80 -5.59 -8.83
CA LEU A 224 36.62 -6.62 -9.47
C LEU A 224 37.01 -6.19 -10.88
N ASP A 225 38.18 -6.65 -11.32
CA ASP A 225 38.67 -6.46 -12.69
C ASP A 225 37.68 -7.03 -13.72
N GLU A 226 37.59 -6.38 -14.89
CA GLU A 226 36.68 -6.78 -15.96
C GLU A 226 36.84 -8.24 -16.39
N VAL A 227 38.07 -8.77 -16.35
CA VAL A 227 38.36 -10.18 -16.66
C VAL A 227 37.64 -11.12 -15.69
N ILE A 228 37.63 -10.80 -14.40
CA ILE A 228 37.00 -11.61 -13.36
C ILE A 228 35.49 -11.49 -13.44
N VAL A 229 34.97 -10.29 -13.73
CA VAL A 229 33.54 -10.06 -13.98
C VAL A 229 33.04 -10.93 -15.14
N GLY A 230 33.83 -11.06 -16.20
CA GLY A 230 33.50 -11.87 -17.37
C GLY A 230 33.52 -13.38 -17.16
N TYR A 231 33.99 -13.88 -16.01
CA TYR A 231 33.94 -15.30 -15.70
C TYR A 231 32.50 -15.80 -15.47
N SER A 232 32.27 -17.10 -15.69
CA SER A 232 31.03 -17.74 -15.29
C SER A 232 30.80 -17.62 -13.78
N ILE A 233 29.54 -17.60 -13.36
CA ILE A 233 29.16 -17.39 -11.96
C ILE A 233 29.91 -18.31 -10.98
N LEU A 234 30.05 -19.60 -11.30
CA LEU A 234 30.73 -20.59 -10.47
C LEU A 234 32.23 -20.30 -10.27
N ARG A 235 32.87 -19.63 -11.24
CA ARG A 235 34.26 -19.21 -11.11
C ARG A 235 34.36 -17.84 -10.42
N ARG A 236 33.43 -16.93 -10.70
CA ARG A 236 33.40 -15.58 -10.14
C ARG A 236 33.12 -15.57 -8.63
N VAL A 237 32.21 -16.42 -8.14
CA VAL A 237 31.90 -16.54 -6.69
C VAL A 237 33.12 -16.91 -5.83
N LYS A 238 34.14 -17.56 -6.40
CA LYS A 238 35.39 -17.88 -5.69
C LYS A 238 36.16 -16.63 -5.25
N TYR A 239 35.92 -15.49 -5.91
CA TYR A 239 36.59 -14.21 -5.62
C TYR A 239 35.80 -13.33 -4.64
N TYR A 240 34.56 -13.67 -4.31
CA TYR A 240 33.72 -12.83 -3.45
C TYR A 240 34.28 -12.65 -2.03
N HIS A 241 34.89 -13.68 -1.45
CA HIS A 241 35.58 -13.52 -0.16
C HIS A 241 36.76 -12.55 -0.27
N THR A 242 37.45 -12.52 -1.42
CA THR A 242 38.56 -11.57 -1.66
C THR A 242 38.08 -10.13 -1.65
N VAL A 243 36.90 -9.86 -2.22
CA VAL A 243 36.26 -8.53 -2.18
C VAL A 243 36.10 -8.05 -0.73
N CYS A 244 35.52 -8.88 0.14
CA CYS A 244 35.35 -8.53 1.56
C CYS A 244 36.69 -8.39 2.32
N LYS A 245 37.74 -9.09 1.89
CA LYS A 245 39.09 -8.96 2.47
C LYS A 245 39.78 -7.67 2.05
N GLN A 246 39.63 -7.26 0.79
CA GLN A 246 40.26 -6.05 0.25
C GLN A 246 39.54 -4.78 0.69
N HIS A 247 38.22 -4.81 0.85
CA HIS A 247 37.42 -3.65 1.25
C HIS A 247 36.92 -3.78 2.68
N SER A 248 37.75 -3.35 3.65
CA SER A 248 37.47 -3.50 5.09
C SER A 248 36.27 -2.69 5.62
N HIS A 249 35.75 -1.71 4.88
CA HIS A 249 34.55 -0.97 5.27
C HIS A 249 33.30 -1.39 4.47
N LEU A 250 33.44 -2.36 3.56
CA LEU A 250 32.34 -2.83 2.74
C LEU A 250 31.40 -3.69 3.56
N MET A 251 30.13 -3.30 3.65
CA MET A 251 29.09 -4.05 4.35
C MET A 251 28.38 -5.05 3.43
N CYS A 252 28.17 -4.67 2.17
CA CYS A 252 27.42 -5.44 1.19
C CYS A 252 27.87 -5.12 -0.23
N PHE A 253 27.58 -6.02 -1.16
CA PHE A 253 27.72 -5.80 -2.60
C PHE A 253 26.77 -6.73 -3.36
N HIS A 254 26.62 -6.51 -4.66
CA HIS A 254 25.76 -7.37 -5.48
C HIS A 254 26.35 -7.70 -6.85
N ASP A 255 25.91 -8.82 -7.41
CA ASP A 255 26.25 -9.27 -8.76
C ASP A 255 25.02 -9.22 -9.68
N ASN A 256 25.23 -8.92 -10.96
CA ASN A 256 24.21 -8.60 -11.97
C ASN A 256 23.21 -9.73 -12.23
N GLU A 257 23.51 -10.93 -11.77
CA GLU A 257 22.84 -12.16 -12.17
C GLU A 257 21.91 -12.70 -11.09
N THR A 258 22.35 -12.76 -9.82
CA THR A 258 21.67 -13.64 -8.86
C THR A 258 21.91 -13.30 -7.39
N PHE A 259 23.07 -12.76 -7.00
CA PHE A 259 23.48 -12.73 -5.60
C PHE A 259 23.55 -11.32 -5.02
N MET A 260 22.93 -11.17 -3.85
CA MET A 260 23.22 -10.12 -2.90
C MET A 260 24.13 -10.70 -1.82
N CYS A 261 25.20 -9.99 -1.48
CA CYS A 261 26.23 -10.48 -0.57
C CYS A 261 26.43 -9.50 0.60
N LEU A 262 26.65 -10.07 1.78
CA LEU A 262 27.04 -9.37 3.00
C LEU A 262 28.48 -9.73 3.33
N CYS A 263 29.30 -8.76 3.73
CA CYS A 263 30.63 -9.03 4.26
C CYS A 263 30.55 -9.23 5.77
N THR A 264 31.00 -10.39 6.25
CA THR A 264 31.05 -10.69 7.68
C THR A 264 32.21 -9.95 8.37
N GLN A 265 32.19 -9.94 9.70
CA GLN A 265 33.31 -9.43 10.50
C GLN A 265 34.63 -10.17 10.20
N GLU A 266 34.54 -11.47 9.91
CA GLU A 266 35.66 -12.32 9.49
C GLU A 266 36.09 -12.10 8.02
N ARG A 267 35.52 -11.09 7.34
CA ARG A 267 35.82 -10.74 5.95
C ARG A 267 35.47 -11.85 4.95
N HIS A 268 34.45 -12.63 5.25
CA HIS A 268 33.86 -13.56 4.31
C HIS A 268 32.61 -12.98 3.68
N ALA A 269 32.45 -13.15 2.37
CA ALA A 269 31.17 -12.93 1.71
C ALA A 269 30.17 -14.02 2.10
N ASN A 270 29.00 -13.60 2.59
CA ASN A 270 27.82 -14.43 2.79
C ASN A 270 26.73 -13.98 1.82
N CYS A 271 26.42 -14.80 0.83
CA CYS A 271 25.59 -14.43 -0.30
C CYS A 271 24.30 -15.23 -0.34
N PHE A 272 23.21 -14.57 -0.75
CA PHE A 272 21.92 -15.20 -0.93
C PHE A 272 21.31 -14.79 -2.26
N HIS A 273 20.43 -15.65 -2.78
CA HIS A 273 19.73 -15.38 -4.02
C HIS A 273 18.83 -14.15 -3.88
N PHE A 274 19.03 -13.17 -4.75
CA PHE A 274 18.26 -11.95 -4.84
C PHE A 274 17.89 -11.72 -6.31
N ASN A 275 16.60 -11.85 -6.64
CA ASN A 275 16.14 -11.58 -8.00
C ASN A 275 16.08 -10.06 -8.23
N PHE A 276 17.05 -9.53 -8.96
CA PHE A 276 17.15 -8.10 -9.34
C PHE A 276 16.17 -7.71 -10.44
N ASN A 277 15.69 -8.66 -11.23
CA ASN A 277 14.75 -8.45 -12.34
C ASN A 277 13.33 -8.82 -11.95
N MET A 278 12.98 -8.64 -10.67
CA MET A 278 11.62 -8.93 -10.23
C MET A 278 10.66 -7.95 -10.88
N THR A 279 9.81 -8.48 -11.76
CA THR A 279 8.72 -7.75 -12.39
C THR A 279 7.42 -8.06 -11.66
N TYR A 280 6.55 -7.06 -11.58
CA TYR A 280 5.20 -7.21 -11.04
C TYR A 280 4.24 -6.95 -12.19
N ASP A 281 3.40 -7.92 -12.50
CA ASP A 281 2.37 -7.82 -13.54
C ASP A 281 1.00 -7.43 -12.96
N CYS A 282 0.94 -7.16 -11.65
CA CYS A 282 -0.29 -6.84 -10.94
C CYS A 282 -1.38 -7.89 -11.12
N LEU A 283 -0.97 -9.17 -11.16
CA LEU A 283 -1.83 -10.34 -11.41
C LEU A 283 -2.61 -10.23 -12.73
N GLY A 284 -2.06 -9.52 -13.72
CA GLY A 284 -2.72 -9.24 -15.00
C GLY A 284 -3.82 -8.17 -14.91
N HIS A 285 -4.14 -7.67 -13.72
CA HIS A 285 -5.10 -6.58 -13.49
C HIS A 285 -4.34 -5.27 -13.29
N ASN A 286 -3.68 -4.80 -14.36
CA ASN A 286 -3.02 -3.51 -14.35
C ASN A 286 -4.06 -2.37 -14.39
N ASP A 287 -4.39 -1.85 -13.22
CA ASP A 287 -5.27 -0.68 -13.03
C ASP A 287 -4.63 0.66 -13.45
N CYS A 288 -3.34 0.66 -13.82
CA CYS A 288 -2.60 1.84 -14.21
C CYS A 288 -2.92 2.27 -15.65
N GLN A 289 -3.13 3.57 -15.81
CA GLN A 289 -3.50 4.18 -17.09
C GLN A 289 -2.28 4.81 -17.78
N ASN A 290 -2.45 5.22 -19.05
CA ASN A 290 -1.47 6.02 -19.79
C ASN A 290 -0.06 5.39 -19.91
N GLY A 291 0.01 4.06 -20.02
CA GLY A 291 1.29 3.34 -20.16
C GLY A 291 2.15 3.36 -18.90
N ALA A 292 1.54 3.64 -17.74
CA ALA A 292 2.21 3.58 -16.45
C ALA A 292 2.55 2.13 -16.07
N GLN A 293 3.71 1.99 -15.43
CA GLN A 293 4.18 0.70 -14.94
C GLN A 293 3.54 0.39 -13.58
N CYS A 294 2.99 -0.81 -13.43
CA CYS A 294 2.40 -1.26 -12.19
C CYS A 294 3.44 -1.92 -11.27
N PHE A 295 3.34 -1.63 -9.99
CA PHE A 295 4.10 -2.28 -8.93
C PHE A 295 3.15 -2.75 -7.84
N GLN A 296 3.52 -3.85 -7.17
CA GLN A 296 2.77 -4.40 -6.06
C GLN A 296 3.70 -4.78 -4.90
N ASP A 297 3.16 -4.85 -3.70
CA ASP A 297 3.90 -5.13 -2.46
C ASP A 297 4.26 -6.62 -2.26
N HIS A 298 3.49 -7.54 -2.82
CA HIS A 298 3.73 -8.97 -2.70
C HIS A 298 3.47 -9.72 -4.01
N PRO A 299 4.33 -10.66 -4.45
CA PRO A 299 4.16 -11.35 -5.73
C PRO A 299 2.87 -12.18 -5.85
N HIS A 300 2.46 -12.86 -4.77
CA HIS A 300 1.32 -13.82 -4.83
C HIS A 300 0.01 -13.23 -4.27
N CYS A 301 0.06 -12.55 -3.13
CA CYS A 301 -1.10 -11.89 -2.51
C CYS A 301 -0.86 -10.38 -2.32
N PRO A 302 -0.91 -9.56 -3.39
CA PRO A 302 -0.70 -8.13 -3.28
C PRO A 302 -1.84 -7.45 -2.50
N THR A 303 -1.49 -6.58 -1.57
CA THR A 303 -2.46 -5.76 -0.81
C THR A 303 -2.43 -4.30 -1.22
N LYS A 304 -1.35 -3.86 -1.87
CA LYS A 304 -1.18 -2.50 -2.35
C LYS A 304 -0.62 -2.52 -3.78
N THR A 305 -1.22 -1.72 -4.65
CA THR A 305 -0.74 -1.48 -6.01
C THR A 305 -0.43 -0.01 -6.20
N ILE A 306 0.57 0.29 -7.03
CA ILE A 306 0.89 1.66 -7.45
C ILE A 306 1.26 1.72 -8.90
N CYS A 307 0.95 2.88 -9.46
CA CYS A 307 1.30 3.23 -10.81
C CYS A 307 2.47 4.20 -10.80
N ASN A 308 3.58 3.76 -11.40
CA ASN A 308 4.70 4.61 -11.76
C ASN A 308 4.38 5.31 -13.07
N CYS A 309 4.10 6.60 -12.98
CA CYS A 309 3.62 7.38 -14.10
C CYS A 309 4.74 7.72 -15.08
N GLN A 310 4.40 7.71 -16.36
CA GLN A 310 5.24 8.33 -17.38
C GLN A 310 5.31 9.85 -17.13
N GLU A 311 6.30 10.51 -17.74
CA GLU A 311 6.41 11.96 -17.67
C GLU A 311 5.12 12.64 -18.15
N CYS A 312 4.76 13.74 -17.48
CA CYS A 312 3.52 14.49 -17.70
C CYS A 312 2.22 13.78 -17.29
N PHE A 313 2.28 12.61 -16.66
CA PHE A 313 1.10 11.94 -16.08
C PHE A 313 1.17 11.87 -14.55
N TYR A 314 0.02 11.95 -13.89
CA TYR A 314 -0.07 11.98 -12.43
C TYR A 314 -1.41 11.45 -11.91
N GLY A 315 -1.54 11.37 -10.58
CA GLY A 315 -2.63 10.66 -9.90
C GLY A 315 -2.22 9.25 -9.46
N ASP A 316 -3.07 8.60 -8.68
CA ASP A 316 -2.78 7.27 -8.13
C ASP A 316 -2.76 6.18 -9.21
N LYS A 317 -3.58 6.34 -10.26
CA LYS A 317 -3.63 5.47 -11.44
C LYS A 317 -2.93 6.08 -12.65
N CYS A 318 -2.22 7.19 -12.49
CA CYS A 318 -1.65 7.98 -13.60
C CYS A 318 -2.70 8.44 -14.62
N GLN A 319 -3.94 8.65 -14.17
CA GLN A 319 -5.09 8.96 -15.01
C GLN A 319 -5.09 10.40 -15.57
N PHE A 320 -4.35 11.31 -14.93
CA PHE A 320 -4.33 12.72 -15.32
C PHE A 320 -3.08 13.04 -16.15
N THR A 321 -3.18 14.04 -17.03
CA THR A 321 -2.08 14.44 -17.92
C THR A 321 -1.92 15.96 -17.96
N THR A 322 -0.68 16.43 -18.11
CA THR A 322 -0.36 17.85 -18.38
C THR A 322 -0.18 18.16 -19.87
N LYS A 323 -0.30 17.16 -20.76
CA LYS A 323 -0.04 17.32 -22.21
C LYS A 323 -1.12 18.12 -22.94
N HIS A 324 -2.35 18.14 -22.43
CA HIS A 324 -3.48 18.82 -23.06
C HIS A 324 -4.07 19.79 -22.04
N SER A 325 -3.99 21.08 -22.35
CA SER A 325 -4.24 22.21 -21.47
C SER A 325 -5.53 22.10 -20.65
N GLY A 326 -5.36 22.24 -19.33
CA GLY A 326 -6.43 22.21 -18.32
C GLY A 326 -5.92 21.66 -16.99
N LEU A 327 -4.81 22.18 -16.48
CA LEU A 327 -4.36 21.84 -15.13
C LEU A 327 -5.35 22.46 -14.13
N SER A 328 -6.16 21.63 -13.47
CA SER A 328 -6.88 22.11 -12.29
C SER A 328 -5.87 22.46 -11.21
N LEU A 329 -6.12 23.53 -10.47
CA LEU A 329 -5.28 23.93 -9.35
C LEU A 329 -5.15 22.77 -8.33
N ASP A 330 -6.22 22.00 -8.16
CA ASP A 330 -6.28 20.80 -7.32
C ASP A 330 -5.26 19.73 -7.73
N SER A 331 -5.00 19.60 -9.04
CA SER A 331 -4.05 18.64 -9.59
C SER A 331 -2.60 18.99 -9.26
N ILE A 332 -2.27 20.29 -9.25
CA ILE A 332 -0.95 20.79 -8.89
C ILE A 332 -0.79 20.78 -7.37
N LEU A 333 -1.81 21.27 -6.65
CA LEU A 333 -1.77 21.44 -5.21
C LEU A 333 -1.96 20.14 -4.43
N GLY A 334 -2.63 19.13 -4.99
CA GLY A 334 -2.91 17.87 -4.28
C GLY A 334 -1.65 17.24 -3.69
N TYR A 335 -0.51 17.35 -4.38
CA TYR A 335 0.79 16.87 -3.88
C TYR A 335 1.48 17.81 -2.87
N HIS A 336 1.06 19.06 -2.79
CA HIS A 336 1.60 20.07 -1.87
C HIS A 336 0.76 20.25 -0.60
N ILE A 337 -0.51 19.87 -0.61
CA ILE A 337 -1.41 19.97 0.55
C ILE A 337 -1.06 18.89 1.58
N GLN A 338 -0.78 19.31 2.80
CA GLN A 338 -0.51 18.41 3.93
C GLN A 338 -1.75 18.30 4.83
N PRO A 339 -2.52 17.20 4.80
CA PRO A 339 -3.84 17.15 5.45
C PRO A 339 -3.79 17.28 6.98
N TYR A 340 -2.62 17.08 7.60
CA TYR A 340 -2.44 17.17 9.05
C TYR A 340 -1.97 18.56 9.53
N LEU A 341 -1.70 19.49 8.62
CA LEU A 341 -1.29 20.85 8.95
C LEU A 341 -2.44 21.85 8.78
N SER A 342 -2.51 22.82 9.68
CA SER A 342 -3.41 23.98 9.52
C SER A 342 -3.04 24.82 8.30
N ILE A 343 -3.98 25.59 7.76
CA ILE A 343 -3.79 26.43 6.56
C ILE A 343 -2.56 27.36 6.70
N ASN A 344 -2.37 27.95 7.88
CA ASN A 344 -1.25 28.85 8.17
C ASN A 344 0.11 28.15 8.23
N GLN A 345 0.13 26.82 8.35
CA GLN A 345 1.34 26.00 8.36
C GLN A 345 1.62 25.31 7.02
N GLN A 346 0.70 25.41 6.05
CA GLN A 346 0.91 24.89 4.70
C GLN A 346 2.07 25.61 4.00
N SER A 347 2.56 24.99 2.92
CA SER A 347 3.58 25.57 2.05
C SER A 347 3.08 26.85 1.35
N LEU A 348 4.00 27.73 0.98
CA LEU A 348 3.69 29.00 0.30
C LEU A 348 2.82 28.81 -0.97
N PRO A 349 3.08 27.82 -1.85
CA PRO A 349 2.22 27.57 -3.01
C PRO A 349 0.77 27.28 -2.66
N VAL A 350 0.53 26.49 -1.60
CA VAL A 350 -0.82 26.15 -1.13
C VAL A 350 -1.52 27.38 -0.57
N LYS A 351 -0.83 28.18 0.25
CA LYS A 351 -1.37 29.42 0.81
C LYS A 351 -1.77 30.42 -0.28
N ILE A 352 -0.87 30.70 -1.22
CA ILE A 352 -1.13 31.60 -2.36
C ILE A 352 -2.35 31.12 -3.15
N SER A 353 -2.41 29.83 -3.41
CA SER A 353 -3.49 29.25 -4.19
C SER A 353 -4.84 29.31 -3.50
N ILE A 354 -4.90 29.09 -2.18
CA ILE A 354 -6.12 29.31 -1.39
C ILE A 354 -6.56 30.77 -1.52
N THR A 355 -5.61 31.71 -1.45
CA THR A 355 -5.90 33.16 -1.51
C THR A 355 -6.35 33.63 -2.90
N LEU A 356 -5.97 32.91 -3.97
CA LEU A 356 -6.37 33.20 -5.34
C LEU A 356 -7.75 32.62 -5.69
N VAL A 357 -8.23 31.63 -4.94
CA VAL A 357 -9.52 30.95 -5.17
C VAL A 357 -10.63 31.49 -4.25
N THR A 358 -10.26 32.06 -3.10
CA THR A 358 -11.15 32.85 -2.21
C THR A 358 -11.24 34.30 -2.67
#